data_AF-A0A832Q9V3-F1
#
_entry.id   AF-A0A832Q9V3-F1
#
_cell.length_a   1.000
_cell.length_b   1.000
_cell.length_c   1.000
_cell.angle_alpha   90.00
_cell.angle_beta   90.00
_cell.angle_gamma   90.00
#
_symmetry.space_group_name_H-M   'P 1'
#
loop_
_entity.id
_entity.type
_entity.pdbx_description
1 polymer ?
#
loop_
_entity_poly.entity_id
_entity_poly.type
_entity_poly.pdbx_seq_one_letter_code
_entity_poly.pdbx_strand_id
1 'polypeptide(L)'
;MKNKQIELLFNVNPDLLVAGVDEVGRGPLAGDVVTAAVILDPARPIAGLAGSKQLSAARREALFEQIKTDALCYAIARASVAEIDTLNILQASLLA
;
A
#
# COMPACT_ATOMS: atom_id res chain seq x y z
N MET A 1 20.49 -1.42 2.19
CA MET A 1 20.66 -1.44 0.72
C MET A 1 19.41 -0.96 -0.04
N LYS A 2 18.18 -1.35 0.33
CA LYS A 2 16.94 -0.98 -0.41
C LYS A 2 16.66 0.54 -0.53
N ASN A 3 16.91 1.34 0.51
CA ASN A 3 16.58 2.78 0.47
C ASN A 3 17.48 3.60 -0.45
N LYS A 4 18.75 3.20 -0.64
CA LYS A 4 19.74 3.99 -1.38
C LYS A 4 19.47 4.00 -2.89
N GLN A 5 18.83 2.95 -3.43
CA GLN A 5 18.44 2.85 -4.83
C GLN A 5 17.22 3.71 -5.15
N ILE A 6 16.24 3.75 -4.24
CA ILE A 6 15.05 4.61 -4.36
C ILE A 6 15.48 6.09 -4.27
N GLU A 7 16.35 6.42 -3.32
CA GLU A 7 16.91 7.76 -3.15
C GLU A 7 17.72 8.20 -4.40
N LEU A 8 18.46 7.28 -5.02
CA LEU A 8 19.15 7.53 -6.28
C LEU A 8 18.17 7.79 -7.44
N LEU A 9 17.05 7.06 -7.51
CA LEU A 9 16.02 7.27 -8.52
C LEU A 9 15.36 8.65 -8.41
N PHE A 10 15.04 9.10 -7.19
CA PHE A 10 14.52 10.44 -6.94
C PHE A 10 15.51 11.55 -7.31
N ASN A 11 16.80 11.35 -7.03
CA ASN A 11 17.82 12.34 -7.36
C ASN A 11 18.08 12.46 -8.87
N VAL A 12 17.76 11.43 -9.65
CA VAL A 12 17.94 11.42 -11.12
C VAL A 12 16.70 11.94 -11.84
N ASN A 13 15.51 11.71 -11.29
CA ASN A 13 14.26 12.21 -11.86
C ASN A 13 13.33 12.74 -10.75
N PRO A 14 13.31 14.07 -10.51
CA PRO A 14 12.48 14.67 -9.46
C PRO A 14 10.98 14.60 -9.76
N ASP A 15 10.60 14.36 -11.02
CA ASP A 15 9.21 14.18 -11.44
C ASP A 15 8.74 12.71 -11.36
N LEU A 16 9.61 11.80 -10.89
CA LEU A 16 9.28 10.38 -10.76
C LEU A 16 8.24 10.17 -9.65
N LEU A 17 7.07 9.69 -10.05
CA LEU A 17 6.05 9.22 -9.11
C LEU A 17 6.36 7.80 -8.66
N VAL A 18 6.41 7.59 -7.34
CA VAL A 18 6.66 6.28 -6.73
C VAL A 18 5.46 5.86 -5.91
N ALA A 19 4.94 4.66 -6.19
CA ALA A 19 3.88 4.05 -5.41
C ALA A 19 4.46 3.07 -4.38
N GLY A 20 4.02 3.17 -3.13
CA GLY A 20 4.14 2.10 -2.15
C GLY A 20 2.97 1.13 -2.30
N VAL A 21 3.25 -0.17 -2.24
CA VAL A 21 2.25 -1.24 -2.39
C VAL A 21 2.36 -2.21 -1.22
N ASP A 22 1.23 -2.61 -0.64
CA ASP A 22 1.16 -3.61 0.44
C ASP A 22 -0.20 -4.32 0.42
N GLU A 23 -0.21 -5.58 0.85
CA GLU A 23 -1.39 -6.44 0.84
C GLU A 23 -1.81 -6.93 2.24
N VAL A 24 -3.12 -7.23 2.38
CA VAL A 24 -3.70 -7.87 3.55
C VAL A 24 -4.61 -9.02 3.12
N GLY A 25 -4.78 -10.02 3.99
CA GLY A 25 -5.70 -11.14 3.71
C GLY A 25 -5.06 -12.41 3.14
N ARG A 26 -3.72 -12.51 3.08
CA ARG A 26 -3.03 -13.72 2.58
C ARG A 26 -3.04 -14.94 3.51
N GLY A 27 -3.20 -14.72 4.81
CA GLY A 27 -3.12 -15.75 5.85
C GLY A 27 -4.47 -16.29 6.36
N PRO A 28 -5.57 -15.50 6.41
CA PRO A 28 -6.88 -16.00 6.81
C PRO A 28 -7.39 -17.16 5.94
N LEU A 29 -8.25 -18.00 6.52
CA LEU A 29 -8.93 -19.11 5.82
C LEU A 29 -10.18 -18.68 5.03
N ALA A 30 -10.61 -17.42 5.20
CA ALA A 30 -11.79 -16.88 4.56
C ALA A 30 -11.58 -15.39 4.26
N GLY A 31 -12.22 -14.93 3.19
CA GLY A 31 -12.17 -13.54 2.73
C GLY A 31 -11.21 -13.34 1.55
N ASP A 32 -11.36 -12.18 0.92
CA ASP A 32 -10.55 -11.76 -0.22
C ASP A 32 -9.14 -11.37 0.23
N VAL A 33 -8.18 -11.38 -0.71
CA VAL A 33 -6.92 -10.64 -0.56
C VAL A 33 -7.13 -9.24 -1.11
N VAL A 34 -6.65 -8.23 -0.39
CA VAL A 34 -6.81 -6.81 -0.74
C VAL A 34 -5.45 -6.13 -0.73
N THR A 35 -5.15 -5.40 -1.80
CA THR A 35 -3.90 -4.64 -1.96
C THR A 35 -4.23 -3.16 -2.10
N ALA A 36 -3.36 -2.30 -1.56
CA ALA A 36 -3.41 -0.87 -1.79
C ALA A 36 -2.12 -0.38 -2.44
N ALA A 37 -2.26 0.55 -3.39
CA ALA A 37 -1.15 1.31 -3.96
C ALA A 37 -1.33 2.79 -3.63
N VAL A 38 -0.30 3.44 -3.10
CA VAL A 38 -0.35 4.85 -2.66
C VAL A 38 0.86 5.62 -3.17
N ILE A 39 0.62 6.74 -3.84
CA ILE A 39 1.64 7.72 -4.21
C ILE A 39 1.50 8.90 -3.24
N LEU A 40 2.44 9.02 -2.30
CA LEU A 40 2.44 10.11 -1.32
C LEU A 40 2.90 11.42 -1.95
N ASP A 41 2.34 12.53 -1.48
CA ASP A 41 2.76 13.86 -1.87
C ASP A 41 3.96 14.31 -1.01
N PRO A 42 5.15 14.52 -1.61
CA PRO A 42 6.31 14.97 -0.85
C PRO A 42 6.14 16.36 -0.23
N ALA A 43 5.23 17.19 -0.76
CA ALA A 43 4.91 18.50 -0.20
C ALA A 43 3.94 18.43 1.00
N ARG A 44 3.27 17.29 1.21
CA ARG A 44 2.31 17.06 2.31
C ARG A 44 2.65 15.78 3.08
N PRO A 45 3.78 15.76 3.81
CA PRO A 45 4.20 14.58 4.56
C PRO A 45 3.20 14.26 5.68
N ILE A 46 2.80 12.99 5.75
CA ILE A 46 1.85 12.49 6.74
C ILE A 46 2.61 11.96 7.96
N ALA A 47 2.49 12.64 9.10
CA ALA A 47 3.22 12.31 10.32
C ALA A 47 2.71 11.01 10.97
N GLY A 48 3.64 10.12 11.33
CA GLY A 48 3.33 8.88 12.04
C GLY A 48 2.85 7.73 11.15
N LEU A 49 3.10 7.80 9.83
CA LEU A 49 3.14 6.60 8.97
C LEU A 49 4.27 5.69 9.46
N ALA A 50 3.92 4.72 10.29
CA ALA A 50 4.76 3.61 10.71
C ALA A 50 4.10 2.30 10.27
N GLY A 51 4.77 1.16 10.49
CA GLY A 51 4.17 -0.15 10.21
C GLY A 51 2.82 -0.30 10.92
N SER A 52 1.77 -0.66 10.16
CA SER A 52 0.37 -0.71 10.62
C SER A 52 0.12 -1.57 11.87
N LYS A 53 1.01 -2.54 12.12
CA LYS A 53 1.02 -3.43 13.29
C LYS A 53 1.38 -2.74 14.60
N GLN A 54 1.95 -1.53 14.55
CA GLN A 54 2.31 -0.73 15.73
C GLN A 54 1.24 0.33 16.08
N LEU A 55 0.16 0.42 15.29
CA LEU A 55 -0.87 1.46 15.40
C LEU A 55 -2.16 0.90 16.02
N SER A 56 -2.83 1.70 16.85
CA SER A 56 -4.19 1.40 17.33
C SER A 56 -5.21 1.51 16.19
N ALA A 57 -6.38 0.86 16.34
CA ALA A 57 -7.44 0.92 15.34
C ALA A 57 -7.87 2.37 15.03
N ALA A 58 -8.12 3.17 16.06
CA ALA A 58 -8.48 4.59 15.93
C ALA A 58 -7.37 5.39 15.21
N ARG A 59 -6.09 5.09 15.46
CA ARG A 59 -5.00 5.79 14.76
C ARG A 59 -4.92 5.39 13.29
N ARG A 60 -5.21 4.13 12.95
CA ARG A 60 -5.27 3.68 11.55
C ARG A 60 -6.40 4.36 10.78
N GLU A 61 -7.58 4.49 11.36
CA GLU A 61 -8.70 5.20 10.73
C GLU A 61 -8.38 6.68 10.49
N ALA A 62 -7.80 7.35 11.48
CA ALA A 62 -7.37 8.75 11.34
C ALA A 62 -6.31 8.92 10.24
N LEU A 63 -5.33 8.01 10.17
CA LEU A 63 -4.30 8.03 9.13
C LEU A 63 -4.87 7.68 7.75
N PHE A 64 -5.87 6.80 7.67
CA PHE A 64 -6.51 6.46 6.40
C PHE A 64 -7.21 7.68 5.78
N GLU A 65 -7.97 8.43 6.56
CA GLU A 65 -8.59 9.68 6.08
C GLU A 65 -7.55 10.72 5.68
N GLN A 66 -6.44 10.79 6.42
CA GLN A 66 -5.34 11.68 6.05
C GLN A 66 -4.68 11.25 4.73
N ILE A 67 -4.42 9.96 4.52
CA ILE A 67 -3.85 9.43 3.26
C ILE A 67 -4.76 9.77 2.08
N LYS A 68 -6.08 9.59 2.22
CA LYS A 68 -7.04 9.91 1.16
C LYS A 68 -7.02 11.39 0.75
N THR A 69 -6.73 12.27 1.70
CA THR A 69 -6.74 13.73 1.50
C THR A 69 -5.39 14.25 1.00
N ASP A 70 -4.30 13.74 1.56
CA ASP A 70 -2.96 14.30 1.41
C ASP A 70 -2.10 13.57 0.36
N ALA A 71 -2.42 12.33 -0.01
CA ALA A 71 -1.73 11.63 -1.08
C ALA A 71 -2.00 12.28 -2.45
N LEU A 72 -1.10 12.06 -3.41
CA LEU A 72 -1.34 12.44 -4.81
C LEU A 72 -2.36 11.50 -5.46
N CYS A 73 -2.29 10.21 -5.12
CA CYS A 73 -3.17 9.17 -5.65
C CYS A 73 -3.14 7.95 -4.73
N TYR A 74 -4.27 7.25 -4.65
CA TYR A 74 -4.32 5.90 -4.10
C TYR A 74 -5.33 5.04 -4.89
N ALA A 75 -5.10 3.73 -4.88
CA ALA A 75 -6.01 2.74 -5.42
C ALA A 75 -6.08 1.53 -4.48
N ILE A 76 -7.23 0.87 -4.48
CA ILE A 76 -7.47 -0.39 -3.76
C ILE A 76 -7.97 -1.40 -4.78
N ALA A 77 -7.41 -2.58 -4.76
CA ALA A 77 -7.87 -3.70 -5.57
C ALA A 77 -7.93 -4.97 -4.71
N ARG A 78 -8.67 -5.96 -5.21
CA ARG A 78 -8.96 -7.19 -4.50
C ARG A 78 -8.96 -8.37 -5.45
N ALA A 79 -8.57 -9.53 -4.94
CA ALA A 79 -8.83 -10.82 -5.57
C ALA A 79 -9.73 -11.64 -4.65
N SER A 80 -10.87 -12.04 -5.20
CA SER A 80 -11.90 -12.81 -4.54
C SER A 80 -11.42 -14.22 -4.18
N VAL A 81 -12.14 -14.89 -3.28
CA VAL A 81 -11.89 -16.31 -2.95
C VAL A 81 -11.86 -17.18 -4.22
N ALA A 82 -12.76 -16.94 -5.17
CA ALA A 82 -12.78 -17.69 -6.45
C ALA A 82 -11.52 -17.46 -7.30
N GLU A 83 -11.00 -16.23 -7.31
CA GLU A 83 -9.74 -15.90 -7.97
C GLU A 83 -8.54 -16.50 -7.23
N ILE A 84 -8.56 -16.53 -5.88
CA ILE A 84 -7.53 -17.19 -5.06
C ILE A 84 -7.48 -18.69 -5.35
N ASP A 85 -8.63 -19.36 -5.39
CA ASP A 85 -8.72 -20.79 -5.69
C ASP A 85 -8.21 -21.11 -7.10
N THR A 86 -8.45 -20.20 -8.05
CA THR A 86 -8.03 -20.35 -9.45
C THR A 86 -6.53 -20.07 -9.64
N LEU A 87 -6.01 -19.03 -9.00
CA LEU A 87 -4.68 -18.48 -9.27
C LEU A 87 -3.62 -18.90 -8.25
N ASN A 88 -4.01 -19.45 -7.10
CA ASN A 88 -3.25 -19.54 -5.85
C ASN A 88 -3.02 -18.19 -5.15
N ILE A 89 -2.72 -18.23 -3.85
CA ILE A 89 -2.63 -17.04 -3.02
C ILE A 89 -1.49 -16.08 -3.42
N LEU A 90 -0.38 -16.59 -3.97
CA LEU A 90 0.72 -15.73 -4.41
C LEU A 90 0.30 -14.91 -5.63
N GLN A 91 -0.30 -15.53 -6.64
CA GLN A 91 -0.71 -14.83 -7.86
C GLN A 91 -1.94 -13.94 -7.64
N ALA A 92 -2.88 -14.37 -6.80
CA ALA A 92 -4.01 -13.54 -6.40
C ALA A 92 -3.56 -12.24 -5.70
N SER A 93 -2.47 -12.30 -4.91
CA SER A 93 -1.87 -11.10 -4.29
C SER A 93 -1.16 -10.18 -5.29
N LEU A 94 -0.76 -10.70 -6.46
CA LEU A 94 -0.17 -9.91 -7.54
C LEU A 94 -1.23 -9.37 -8.52
N LEU A 95 -2.39 -10.01 -8.57
CA LEU A 95 -3.57 -9.56 -9.31
C LEU A 95 -4.27 -8.39 -8.58
N ALA A 96 -4.42 -8.53 -7.27
CA ALA A 96 -4.98 -7.51 -6.38
C ALA A 96 -4.01 -6.35 -6.21
#